data_AF-A0A0N4YAA2-F1
#
_entry.id   AF-A0A0N4YAA2-F1
#
_cell.length_a   1.000
_cell.length_b   1.000
_cell.length_c   1.000
_cell.angle_alpha   90.00
_cell.angle_beta   90.00
_cell.angle_gamma   90.00
#
_symmetry.space_group_name_H-M   'P 1'
#
loop_
_entity.id
_entity.type
_entity.pdbx_description
1 polymer ?
#
loop_
_entity_poly.entity_id
_entity_poly.type
_entity_poly.pdbx_seq_one_letter_code
_entity_poly.pdbx_strand_id
1 'polypeptide(L)'
;MTEDTYTCRVQYVDDSDPFAPTSNAFLEPMRPVTFAFRIHETIADQLPEIIRTLRAPHKPGDSALQLYKSLDKGGGEFLSYLDSDLTLADQNDEFGEMKSDRYVALSLPYPAGVVLQLRRRKRTQD
;
A
#
# COMPACT_ATOMS: atom_id res chain seq x y z
N MET A 1 4.91 -25.93 -7.72
CA MET A 1 5.60 -24.90 -6.93
C MET A 1 4.52 -23.89 -6.60
N THR A 2 4.04 -23.87 -5.38
CA THR A 2 2.92 -23.02 -4.95
C THR A 2 3.40 -21.58 -4.96
N GLU A 3 2.78 -20.73 -5.78
CA GLU A 3 3.03 -19.29 -5.76
C GLU A 3 2.44 -18.72 -4.46
N ASP A 4 3.30 -18.62 -3.45
CA ASP A 4 3.05 -17.93 -2.18
C ASP A 4 2.96 -16.41 -2.43
N THR A 5 1.91 -16.00 -3.13
CA THR A 5 1.61 -14.60 -3.47
C THR A 5 0.32 -14.12 -2.81
N TYR A 6 0.31 -12.86 -2.39
CA TYR A 6 -0.80 -12.21 -1.72
C TYR A 6 -1.29 -11.02 -2.55
N THR A 7 -2.49 -11.16 -3.09
CA THR A 7 -3.12 -10.14 -3.94
C THR A 7 -3.75 -9.04 -3.09
N CYS A 8 -3.34 -7.78 -3.33
CA CYS A 8 -3.79 -6.58 -2.60
C CYS A 8 -4.11 -5.43 -3.54
N ARG A 9 -4.78 -4.42 -3.00
CA ARG A 9 -4.95 -3.13 -3.66
C ARG A 9 -3.80 -2.19 -3.31
N VAL A 10 -3.20 -1.57 -4.31
CA VAL A 10 -2.13 -0.57 -4.18
C VAL A 10 -2.57 0.75 -4.85
N GLN A 11 -2.19 1.87 -4.26
CA GLN A 11 -2.33 3.23 -4.79
C GLN A 11 -1.08 4.03 -4.44
N TYR A 12 -0.80 5.12 -5.13
CA TYR A 12 0.23 6.07 -4.72
C TYR A 12 -0.39 7.42 -4.35
N VAL A 13 0.32 8.16 -3.52
CA VAL A 13 0.01 9.56 -3.22
C VAL A 13 1.14 10.41 -3.77
N ASP A 14 0.83 11.36 -4.65
CA ASP A 14 1.81 12.35 -5.07
C ASP A 14 1.95 13.45 -4.00
N ASP A 15 2.83 13.21 -3.03
CA ASP A 15 3.29 14.22 -2.06
C ASP A 15 4.44 15.07 -2.65
N SER A 16 4.53 15.17 -3.99
CA SER A 16 5.56 15.98 -4.67
C SER A 16 5.33 17.47 -4.45
N ASP A 17 4.08 17.88 -4.21
CA ASP A 17 3.71 19.26 -4.03
C ASP A 17 3.59 19.61 -2.53
N PRO A 18 4.52 20.41 -1.97
CA PRO A 18 4.49 20.76 -0.54
C PRO A 18 3.36 21.74 -0.17
N PHE A 19 2.63 22.28 -1.16
CA PHE A 19 1.50 23.20 -0.97
C PHE A 19 0.14 22.54 -1.18
N ALA A 20 0.10 21.34 -1.77
CA ALA A 20 -1.10 20.55 -1.87
C ALA A 20 -1.53 20.11 -0.47
N PRO A 21 -2.77 20.43 -0.04
CA PRO A 21 -3.24 19.96 1.25
C PRO A 21 -3.25 18.42 1.21
N THR A 22 -2.62 17.77 2.19
CA THR A 22 -2.63 16.31 2.37
C THR A 22 -4.04 15.73 2.46
N SER A 23 -5.05 16.56 2.75
CA SER A 23 -6.48 16.23 2.72
C SER A 23 -7.08 16.13 1.30
N ASN A 24 -6.42 16.68 0.28
CA ASN A 24 -6.83 16.61 -1.13
C ASN A 24 -5.76 15.97 -2.01
N ALA A 25 -4.85 15.19 -1.40
CA ALA A 25 -3.96 14.29 -2.11
C ALA A 25 -4.82 13.29 -2.88
N PHE A 26 -5.09 13.60 -4.15
CA PHE A 26 -5.81 12.71 -5.05
C PHE A 26 -5.06 11.39 -5.07
N LEU A 27 -5.71 10.33 -4.59
CA LEU A 27 -5.15 8.98 -4.69
C LEU A 27 -5.06 8.67 -6.17
N GLU A 28 -3.84 8.54 -6.66
CA GLU A 28 -3.58 8.21 -8.05
C GLU A 28 -3.07 6.76 -8.12
N PRO A 29 -3.58 5.96 -9.06
CA PRO A 29 -4.79 6.18 -9.85
C PRO A 29 -6.07 6.18 -8.99
N MET A 30 -7.08 6.93 -9.43
CA MET A 30 -8.40 7.05 -8.77
C MET A 30 -9.11 5.70 -8.50
N ARG A 31 -8.62 4.63 -9.15
CA ARG A 31 -8.98 3.24 -8.82
C ARG A 31 -7.73 2.50 -8.31
N PRO A 32 -7.79 1.87 -7.13
CA PRO A 32 -6.71 1.01 -6.67
C PRO A 32 -6.36 -0.07 -7.69
N VAL A 33 -5.06 -0.20 -7.99
CA VAL A 33 -4.56 -1.27 -8.85
C VAL A 33 -4.37 -2.52 -8.00
N THR A 34 -4.68 -3.68 -8.57
CA THR A 34 -4.46 -4.94 -7.88
C THR A 34 -3.04 -5.43 -8.16
N PHE A 35 -2.24 -5.62 -7.12
CA PHE A 35 -0.86 -6.11 -7.20
C PHE A 35 -0.71 -7.40 -6.39
N ALA A 36 0.03 -8.36 -6.94
CA ALA A 36 0.32 -9.63 -6.28
C ALA A 36 1.69 -9.56 -5.60
N PHE A 37 1.69 -9.38 -4.28
CA PHE A 37 2.91 -9.38 -3.47
C PHE A 37 3.43 -10.80 -3.30
N ARG A 38 4.70 -11.03 -3.56
CA ARG A 38 5.41 -12.26 -3.20
C ARG A 38 5.72 -12.19 -1.71
N ILE A 39 5.23 -13.16 -0.94
CA ILE A 39 5.38 -13.12 0.52
C ILE A 39 6.79 -13.51 0.99
N HIS A 40 7.57 -14.17 0.12
CA HIS A 40 8.95 -14.59 0.38
C HIS A 40 10.01 -13.62 -0.16
N GLU A 41 9.61 -12.60 -0.92
CA GLU A 41 10.51 -11.56 -1.41
C GLU A 41 10.39 -10.33 -0.53
N THR A 42 11.47 -9.56 -0.42
CA THR A 42 11.42 -8.30 0.34
C THR A 42 10.53 -7.28 -0.35
N ILE A 43 9.97 -6.37 0.44
CA ILE A 43 9.11 -5.31 -0.12
C ILE A 43 9.93 -4.36 -1.01
N ALA A 44 11.20 -4.09 -0.67
CA ALA A 44 12.10 -3.25 -1.46
C ALA A 44 12.39 -3.80 -2.86
N ASP A 45 12.54 -5.12 -3.01
CA ASP A 45 12.78 -5.73 -4.33
C ASP A 45 11.53 -5.60 -5.24
N GLN A 46 10.34 -5.62 -4.62
CA GLN A 46 9.06 -5.51 -5.30
C GLN A 46 8.62 -4.05 -5.55
N LEU A 47 9.14 -3.08 -4.78
CA LEU A 47 8.87 -1.64 -4.96
C LEU A 47 9.04 -1.14 -6.40
N PRO A 48 10.14 -1.43 -7.14
CA PRO A 48 10.27 -1.00 -8.53
C PRO A 48 9.17 -1.58 -9.43
N GLU A 49 8.72 -2.82 -9.21
CA GLU A 49 7.60 -3.41 -9.95
C GLU A 49 6.29 -2.69 -9.63
N ILE A 50 6.04 -2.38 -8.35
CA ILE A 50 4.85 -1.66 -7.89
C ILE A 50 4.81 -0.25 -8.48
N ILE A 51 5.92 0.49 -8.43
CA ILE A 51 6.04 1.85 -8.98
C ILE A 51 5.77 1.84 -10.48
N ARG A 52 6.33 0.88 -11.21
CA ARG A 52 6.08 0.72 -12.66
C ARG A 52 4.62 0.40 -12.95
N THR A 53 4.01 -0.45 -12.14
CA THR A 53 2.60 -0.85 -12.26
C THR A 53 1.67 0.33 -11.98
N LEU A 54 1.94 1.08 -10.91
CA LEU A 54 1.21 2.28 -10.53
C LEU A 54 1.52 3.48 -11.44
N ARG A 55 2.57 3.40 -12.26
CA ARG A 55 3.15 4.52 -13.02
C ARG A 55 3.45 5.73 -12.13
N ALA A 56 3.83 5.47 -10.88
CA ALA A 56 4.08 6.52 -9.90
C ALA A 56 5.39 7.25 -10.23
N PRO A 57 5.47 8.58 -10.06
CA PRO A 57 6.70 9.37 -10.26
C PRO A 57 7.71 9.22 -9.10
N HIS A 58 7.62 8.13 -8.33
CA HIS A 58 8.42 7.88 -7.14
C HIS A 58 9.68 7.08 -7.48
N LYS A 59 10.75 7.25 -6.70
CA LYS A 59 11.97 6.42 -6.82
C LYS A 59 11.87 5.22 -5.88
N PRO A 60 12.26 4.01 -6.29
CA PRO A 60 12.16 2.82 -5.44
C PRO A 60 12.91 2.97 -4.10
N GLY A 61 14.08 3.61 -4.09
CA GLY A 61 14.85 3.85 -2.85
C GLY A 61 14.29 4.91 -1.90
N ASP A 62 13.41 5.80 -2.38
CA ASP A 62 12.76 6.83 -1.56
C ASP A 62 11.25 6.56 -1.41
N SER A 63 10.78 5.35 -1.72
CA SER A 63 9.38 4.96 -1.57
C SER A 63 9.16 4.11 -0.33
N ALA A 64 8.04 4.30 0.34
CA ALA A 64 7.55 3.43 1.40
C ALA A 64 6.10 3.04 1.13
N LEU A 65 5.71 1.86 1.58
CA LEU A 65 4.33 1.41 1.55
C LEU A 65 3.71 1.60 2.92
N GLN A 66 2.58 2.29 2.98
CA GLN A 66 1.78 2.44 4.18
C GLN A 66 0.48 1.66 4.05
N LEU A 67 0.10 0.95 5.10
CA LEU A 67 -1.20 0.32 5.17
C LEU A 67 -2.29 1.38 5.38
N TYR A 68 -3.33 1.35 4.56
CA TYR A 68 -4.47 2.24 4.66
C TYR A 68 -5.77 1.43 4.66
N LYS A 69 -6.49 1.45 5.77
CA LYS A 69 -7.75 0.73 5.91
C LYS A 69 -8.90 1.65 5.54
N SER A 70 -9.53 1.41 4.39
CA SER A 70 -10.71 2.17 3.99
C SER A 70 -11.90 1.74 4.84
N LEU A 71 -12.52 2.68 5.56
CA LEU A 71 -13.72 2.45 6.38
C LEU A 71 -14.99 2.80 5.58
N ASP A 72 -16.07 2.09 5.87
CA ASP A 72 -17.38 2.21 5.19
C ASP A 72 -18.01 3.61 5.33
N LYS A 73 -17.65 4.38 6.36
CA LYS A 73 -18.21 5.70 6.67
C LYS A 73 -17.46 6.89 6.06
N GLY A 74 -16.93 6.75 4.85
CA GLY A 74 -16.34 7.87 4.10
C GLY A 74 -15.02 8.39 4.66
N GLY A 75 -14.27 7.53 5.35
CA GLY A 75 -12.93 7.81 5.87
C GLY A 75 -12.07 6.55 5.80
N GLY A 76 -10.80 6.66 6.12
CA GLY A 76 -9.94 5.50 6.26
C GLY A 76 -8.79 5.79 7.21
N GLU A 77 -8.31 4.73 7.84
CA GLU A 77 -7.30 4.78 8.88
C GLU A 77 -5.93 4.44 8.31
N PHE A 78 -4.94 5.28 8.60
CA PHE A 78 -3.55 5.01 8.30
C PHE A 78 -2.98 4.09 9.37
N LEU A 79 -2.57 2.91 8.96
CA LEU A 79 -1.89 1.92 9.78
C LEU A 79 -0.37 2.07 9.64
N SER A 80 0.37 1.11 10.19
CA SER A 80 1.83 1.03 10.13
C SER A 80 2.37 1.00 8.70
N TYR A 81 3.62 1.43 8.55
CA TYR A 81 4.37 1.28 7.31
C TYR A 81 4.90 -0.14 7.20
N LEU A 82 4.85 -0.72 6.00
CA LEU A 82 5.51 -1.99 5.72
C LEU A 82 7.02 -1.78 5.75
N ASP A 83 7.72 -2.72 6.37
CA ASP A 83 9.17 -2.73 6.35
C ASP A 83 9.66 -3.15 4.95
N SER A 84 10.46 -2.28 4.33
CA SER A 84 10.97 -2.48 2.97
C SER A 84 12.10 -3.51 2.93
N ASP A 85 12.83 -3.66 4.03
CA ASP A 85 13.97 -4.57 4.15
C ASP A 85 13.51 -6.00 4.51
N LEU A 86 12.27 -6.16 4.98
CA LEU A 86 11.67 -7.46 5.32
C LEU A 86 10.73 -7.99 4.23
N THR A 87 10.46 -9.30 4.30
CA THR A 87 9.45 -9.96 3.46
C THR A 87 8.06 -9.85 4.10
N LEU A 88 7.00 -10.02 3.31
CA LEU A 88 5.64 -9.97 3.86
C LEU A 88 5.38 -11.12 4.86
N ALA A 89 6.03 -12.27 4.68
CA ALA A 89 5.94 -13.39 5.59
C ALA A 89 6.66 -13.13 6.94
N ASP A 90 7.72 -12.31 6.92
CA ASP A 90 8.50 -11.95 8.11
C ASP A 90 7.74 -10.95 9.00
N GLN A 91 7.00 -10.01 8.40
CA GLN A 91 6.19 -9.00 9.10
C GLN A 91 4.74 -9.48 9.35
N ASN A 92 4.59 -10.48 10.21
CA ASN A 92 3.31 -11.18 10.41
C ASN A 92 2.17 -10.29 10.95
N ASP A 93 2.47 -9.23 11.70
CA ASP A 93 1.46 -8.31 12.27
C ASP A 93 0.79 -7.49 11.15
N GLU A 94 1.58 -6.73 10.38
CA GLU A 94 1.13 -6.03 9.17
C GLU A 94 0.46 -6.97 8.16
N PHE A 95 1.03 -8.14 7.92
CA PHE A 95 0.45 -9.13 7.01
C PHE A 95 -0.88 -9.69 7.55
N GLY A 96 -0.98 -9.82 8.87
CA GLY A 96 -2.19 -10.17 9.58
C GLY A 96 -3.29 -9.15 9.34
N GLU A 97 -3.00 -7.86 9.47
CA GLU A 97 -3.95 -6.77 9.19
C GLU A 97 -4.44 -6.80 7.74
N MET A 98 -3.54 -7.02 6.78
CA MET A 98 -3.89 -7.18 5.37
C MET A 98 -4.79 -8.38 5.11
N LYS A 99 -4.63 -9.48 5.86
CA LYS A 99 -5.44 -10.70 5.75
C LYS A 99 -6.75 -10.63 6.53
N SER A 100 -6.76 -9.89 7.65
CA SER A 100 -7.92 -9.74 8.54
C SER A 100 -9.12 -9.16 7.79
N ASP A 101 -8.83 -8.32 6.79
CA ASP A 101 -9.79 -7.73 5.85
C ASP A 101 -10.52 -8.74 4.93
N ARG A 102 -9.95 -9.94 4.71
CA ARG A 102 -10.59 -10.99 3.87
C ARG A 102 -11.91 -11.53 4.45
N TYR A 103 -12.29 -11.15 5.67
CA TYR A 103 -13.48 -11.65 6.33
C TYR A 103 -14.80 -10.93 5.99
N VAL A 104 -14.81 -9.89 5.14
CA VAL A 104 -16.07 -9.22 4.72
C VAL A 104 -16.16 -9.08 3.21
N ALA A 105 -16.24 -10.19 2.50
CA ALA A 105 -16.54 -10.23 1.06
C ALA A 105 -17.93 -10.79 0.73
N LEU A 106 -18.87 -10.82 1.69
CA LEU A 106 -20.17 -11.47 1.51
C LEU A 106 -21.41 -10.57 1.56
N SER A 107 -21.30 -9.24 1.77
CA SER A 107 -22.53 -8.42 1.87
C SER A 107 -22.48 -6.93 1.55
N LEU A 108 -21.36 -6.32 1.10
CA LEU A 108 -21.34 -4.88 0.80
C LEU A 108 -20.82 -4.54 -0.62
N PRO A 109 -21.43 -3.56 -1.32
CA PRO A 109 -21.06 -3.16 -2.69
C PRO A 109 -19.67 -2.49 -2.77
N TYR A 110 -19.10 -2.10 -1.64
CA TYR A 110 -17.72 -1.63 -1.50
C TYR A 110 -17.11 -2.35 -0.29
N PRO A 111 -16.27 -3.38 -0.48
CA PRO A 111 -15.58 -3.94 0.66
C PRO A 111 -14.69 -2.84 1.25
N ALA A 112 -15.03 -2.41 2.47
CA ALA A 112 -14.09 -1.73 3.36
C ALA A 112 -12.84 -2.60 3.36
N GLY A 113 -11.74 -2.04 2.83
CA GLY A 113 -10.63 -2.82 2.34
C GLY A 113 -9.29 -2.20 2.70
N VAL A 114 -8.30 -3.03 3.03
CA VAL A 114 -6.91 -2.57 3.21
C VAL A 114 -6.29 -2.29 1.83
N VAL A 115 -5.81 -1.07 1.66
CA VAL A 115 -5.10 -0.56 0.49
C VAL A 115 -3.70 -0.18 0.93
N LEU A 116 -2.70 -0.56 0.14
CA LEU A 116 -1.33 -0.10 0.31
C LEU A 116 -1.14 1.23 -0.40
N GLN A 117 -0.83 2.28 0.35
CA GLN A 117 -0.48 3.58 -0.18
C GLN A 117 1.04 3.72 -0.29
N LEU A 118 1.52 3.82 -1.52
CA LEU A 118 2.89 4.19 -1.81
C LEU A 118 3.07 5.69 -1.59
N ARG A 119 4.01 6.04 -0.71
CA ARG A 119 4.36 7.41 -0.35
C ARG A 119 5.87 7.62 -0.48
N ARG A 120 6.30 8.87 -0.68
CA ARG A 120 7.72 9.20 -0.52
C ARG A 120 8.11 9.06 0.95
N ARG A 121 9.20 8.36 1.25
CA ARG A 121 9.88 8.50 2.54
C ARG A 121 10.23 9.98 2.67
N LYS A 122 9.61 10.70 3.60
CA LYS A 122 10.14 11.99 4.03
C LYS A 122 11.51 11.67 4.62
N ARG A 123 12.58 12.01 3.89
CA ARG A 123 13.88 12.17 4.55
C ARG A 123 13.62 13.16 5.66
N THR A 124 13.67 12.70 6.91
CA THR A 124 13.94 13.58 8.04
C THR A 124 15.18 14.35 7.63
N GLN A 125 14.99 15.62 7.33
CA GLN A 125 16.06 16.56 7.08
C GLN A 125 16.81 16.65 8.40
N ASP A 126 17.98 16.02 8.46
CA ASP A 126 18.99 16.27 9.48
C ASP A 126 19.51 17.71 9.32
#